data_AF-A0ABD0PRL2-F1
#
_entry.id   AF-A0ABD0PRL2-F1
#
_cell.length_a   1.000
_cell.length_b   1.000
_cell.length_c   1.000
_cell.angle_alpha   90.00
_cell.angle_beta   90.00
_cell.angle_gamma   90.00
#
_symmetry.space_group_name_H-M   'P 1'
#
loop_
_entity.id
_entity.type
_entity.pdbx_description
1 polymer ?
#
loop_
_entity_poly.entity_id
_entity_poly.type
_entity_poly.pdbx_seq_one_letter_code
_entity_poly.pdbx_strand_id
1 'polypeptide(L)'
;KAMLDFALTVCRSETVTEEHFSTLEAHGFDREDIWDIAAIAAFFALSNRMAHLTDMRPNAEFYNMGRVPRDKAKASDGQVKDE
;
A
#
# COMPACT_ATOMS: atom_id res chain seq x y z
N LYS A 1 6.90 -1.11 11.58
CA LYS A 1 6.52 -2.54 11.75
C LYS A 1 5.06 -2.65 12.19
N ALA A 2 4.64 -2.00 13.29
CA ALA A 2 3.26 -2.01 13.80
C ALA A 2 2.16 -1.80 12.74
N MET A 3 2.30 -0.79 11.86
CA MET A 3 1.37 -0.56 10.74
C MET A 3 1.18 -1.81 9.85
N LEU A 4 2.28 -2.48 9.48
CA LEU A 4 2.22 -3.66 8.60
C LEU A 4 1.68 -4.88 9.35
N ASP A 5 2.00 -5.02 10.64
CA ASP A 5 1.47 -6.10 11.47
C ASP A 5 -0.07 -5.99 11.56
N PHE A 6 -0.61 -4.79 11.81
CA PHE A 6 -2.06 -4.55 11.80
C PHE A 6 -2.69 -4.77 10.42
N ALA A 7 -2.06 -4.28 9.35
CA ALA A 7 -2.54 -4.51 7.98
C ALA A 7 -2.61 -6.00 7.63
N LEU A 8 -1.69 -6.83 8.15
CA LEU A 8 -1.72 -8.28 7.99
C LEU A 8 -2.90 -8.93 8.73
N THR A 9 -3.20 -8.49 9.95
CA THR A 9 -4.40 -8.94 10.69
C THR A 9 -5.67 -8.63 9.90
N VAL A 10 -5.80 -7.41 9.38
CA VAL A 10 -6.97 -6.98 8.59
C VAL A 10 -7.07 -7.78 7.29
N CYS A 11 -5.98 -7.95 6.54
CA CYS A 11 -6.03 -8.61 5.23
C CYS A 11 -6.37 -10.11 5.32
N ARG A 12 -6.02 -10.75 6.44
CA ARG A 12 -6.36 -12.15 6.77
C ARG A 12 -7.76 -12.30 7.37
N SER A 13 -8.46 -11.19 7.59
CA SER A 13 -9.77 -11.17 8.25
C SER A 13 -9.72 -11.80 9.65
N GLU A 14 -8.61 -11.60 10.36
CA GLU A 14 -8.46 -11.97 11.76
C GLU A 14 -9.26 -11.02 12.67
N THR A 15 -9.48 -11.43 13.92
CA THR A 15 -10.21 -10.60 14.89
C THR A 15 -9.41 -9.36 15.26
N VAL A 16 -9.97 -8.18 15.01
CA VAL A 16 -9.40 -6.90 15.45
C VAL A 16 -9.85 -6.61 16.88
N THR A 17 -8.90 -6.33 17.77
CA THR A 17 -9.11 -6.02 19.19
C THR A 17 -8.59 -4.61 19.54
N GLU A 18 -8.97 -4.11 20.71
CA GLU A 18 -8.51 -2.81 21.23
C GLU A 18 -6.98 -2.72 21.41
N GLU A 19 -6.32 -3.85 21.63
CA GLU A 19 -4.86 -3.94 21.75
C GLU A 19 -4.16 -3.53 20.46
N HIS A 20 -4.73 -3.84 19.29
CA HIS A 20 -4.16 -3.41 18.00
C HIS A 20 -4.18 -1.89 17.87
N PHE A 21 -5.29 -1.25 18.25
CA PHE A 21 -5.41 0.20 18.21
C PHE A 21 -4.46 0.85 19.21
N SER A 22 -4.43 0.37 20.45
CA SER A 22 -3.53 0.87 21.49
C SER A 22 -2.05 0.77 21.06
N THR A 23 -1.68 -0.31 20.37
CA THR A 23 -0.32 -0.50 19.84
C THR A 23 0.01 0.53 18.77
N LEU A 24 -0.92 0.85 17.86
CA LEU A 24 -0.70 1.85 16.80
C LEU A 24 -0.67 3.27 17.36
N GLU A 25 -1.53 3.59 18.32
CA GLU A 25 -1.52 4.88 19.03
C GLU A 25 -0.20 5.10 19.75
N ALA A 26 0.38 4.07 20.37
CA ALA A 26 1.72 4.13 20.98
C ALA A 26 2.84 4.44 19.97
N HIS A 27 2.61 4.20 18.67
CA HIS A 27 3.50 4.56 17.58
C HIS A 27 3.17 5.92 16.93
N GLY A 28 2.19 6.65 17.45
CA GLY A 28 1.83 8.00 17.00
C GLY A 28 0.81 8.04 15.85
N PHE A 29 0.17 6.91 15.53
CA PHE A 29 -0.96 6.91 14.59
C PHE A 29 -2.23 7.35 15.32
N ASP A 30 -3.02 8.23 14.69
CA ASP A 30 -4.35 8.55 15.19
C ASP A 30 -5.41 7.56 14.67
N ARG A 31 -6.67 7.75 15.08
CA ARG A 31 -7.76 6.83 14.68
C ARG A 31 -8.11 6.91 13.19
N GLU A 32 -7.91 8.06 12.55
CA GLU A 32 -8.13 8.22 11.12
C GLU A 32 -7.02 7.52 10.33
N ASP A 33 -5.76 7.64 10.76
CA ASP A 33 -4.64 6.89 10.18
C ASP A 33 -4.88 5.37 10.27
N ILE A 34 -5.35 4.89 11.43
CA ILE A 34 -5.64 3.46 11.63
C ILE A 34 -6.79 3.00 10.73
N TRP A 35 -7.80 3.85 10.54
CA TRP A 35 -8.88 3.61 9.61
C TRP A 35 -8.36 3.51 8.16
N ASP A 36 -7.51 4.44 7.73
CA ASP A 36 -6.91 4.42 6.39
C ASP A 36 -6.07 3.17 6.15
N ILE A 37 -5.27 2.75 7.14
CA ILE A 37 -4.50 1.49 7.07
C ILE A 37 -5.44 0.30 6.86
N ALA A 38 -6.53 0.22 7.64
CA ALA A 38 -7.49 -0.87 7.54
C ALA A 38 -8.21 -0.86 6.18
N ALA A 39 -8.63 0.32 5.70
CA ALA A 39 -9.34 0.48 4.45
C ALA A 39 -8.48 0.06 3.25
N ILE A 40 -7.22 0.52 3.20
CA ILE A 40 -6.28 0.14 2.14
C ILE A 40 -6.00 -1.37 2.19
N ALA A 41 -5.72 -1.92 3.37
CA ALA A 41 -5.47 -3.35 3.53
C ALA A 41 -6.67 -4.20 3.05
N ALA A 42 -7.89 -3.81 3.41
CA ALA A 42 -9.11 -4.50 3.00
C ALA A 42 -9.35 -4.40 1.48
N PHE A 43 -9.17 -3.22 0.90
CA PHE A 43 -9.34 -3.00 -0.54
C PHE A 43 -8.37 -3.85 -1.37
N PHE A 44 -7.08 -3.85 -1.00
CA PHE A 44 -6.09 -4.66 -1.70
C PHE A 44 -6.28 -6.16 -1.44
N ALA A 45 -6.80 -6.56 -0.27
CA ALA A 45 -7.18 -7.95 -0.07
C ALA A 45 -8.31 -8.39 -1.01
N LEU A 46 -9.29 -7.51 -1.30
CA LEU A 46 -10.30 -7.77 -2.33
C LEU A 46 -9.68 -7.80 -3.74
N SER A 47 -8.85 -6.81 -4.08
CA SER A 47 -8.17 -6.72 -5.38
C SER A 47 -7.34 -7.97 -5.67
N ASN A 48 -6.58 -8.44 -4.68
CA ASN A 48 -5.76 -9.64 -4.79
C ASN A 48 -6.61 -10.90 -5.04
N ARG A 49 -7.78 -11.03 -4.40
CA ARG A 49 -8.70 -12.14 -4.66
C ARG A 49 -9.19 -12.12 -6.12
N MET A 50 -9.53 -10.95 -6.66
CA MET A 50 -9.96 -10.80 -8.05
C MET A 50 -8.84 -11.06 -9.05
N ALA A 51 -7.64 -10.55 -8.79
CA ALA A 51 -6.47 -10.75 -9.64
C ALA A 51 -6.08 -12.23 -9.69
N HIS A 52 -6.07 -12.93 -8.55
CA HIS A 52 -5.80 -14.36 -8.51
C HIS A 52 -6.88 -15.19 -9.23
N LEU A 53 -8.16 -14.86 -9.02
CA LEU A 53 -9.27 -15.57 -9.66
C LEU A 53 -9.19 -15.50 -11.20
N THR A 54 -8.69 -14.40 -11.74
CA THR A 54 -8.63 -14.14 -13.18
C THR A 54 -7.27 -14.43 -13.82
N ASP A 55 -6.30 -14.93 -13.05
CA ASP A 55 -4.88 -15.05 -13.45
C ASP A 55 -4.32 -13.75 -14.08
N MET A 56 -4.67 -12.61 -13.48
CA MET A 56 -4.28 -11.29 -13.98
C MET A 56 -2.75 -11.13 -13.95
N ARG A 57 -2.16 -10.72 -15.08
CA ARG A 57 -0.72 -10.50 -15.21
C ARG A 57 -0.39 -9.00 -15.13
N PRO A 58 0.66 -8.60 -14.38
CA PRO A 58 1.11 -7.22 -14.36
C PRO A 58 1.78 -6.85 -15.68
N ASN A 59 1.67 -5.58 -16.07
CA ASN A 59 2.29 -5.06 -17.28
C ASN A 59 3.83 -5.18 -17.25
N ALA A 60 4.44 -5.31 -18.43
CA ALA A 60 5.88 -5.52 -18.59
C ALA A 60 6.72 -4.34 -18.06
N GLU A 61 6.17 -3.13 -18.08
CA GLU A 61 6.83 -1.91 -17.63
C GLU A 61 7.03 -1.88 -16.10
N PHE A 62 6.25 -2.63 -15.31
CA PHE A 62 6.33 -2.62 -13.84
C PHE A 62 7.50 -3.43 -13.29
N TYR A 63 7.95 -4.48 -13.99
CA TYR A 63 9.29 -5.04 -13.77
C TYR A 63 10.28 -3.93 -14.16
N ASN A 64 11.45 -3.73 -13.59
CA ASN A 64 12.38 -2.64 -13.94
C ASN A 64 11.97 -1.23 -13.47
N MET A 65 10.69 -0.85 -13.43
CA MET A 65 10.28 0.43 -12.86
C MET A 65 10.79 0.59 -11.42
N GLY A 66 11.42 1.72 -11.11
CA GLY A 66 11.94 2.04 -9.77
C GLY A 66 13.23 1.30 -9.34
N ARG A 67 13.80 0.40 -10.17
CA ARG A 67 15.04 -0.33 -9.84
C ARG A 67 16.33 0.46 -10.08
N VAL A 68 16.28 1.43 -10.98
CA VAL A 68 17.38 2.37 -11.23
C VAL A 68 17.02 3.70 -10.55
N PRO A 69 17.87 4.23 -9.65
CA PRO A 69 17.64 5.54 -9.06
C PRO A 69 17.46 6.60 -10.15
N ARG A 70 16.42 7.42 -10.03
CA ARG A 70 16.21 8.53 -10.96
C ARG A 70 17.31 9.57 -10.73
N ASP A 71 18.06 9.90 -11.78
CA ASP A 71 18.94 11.08 -11.76
C ASP A 71 18.09 12.33 -11.62
N LYS A 72 18.15 12.95 -10.43
CA LYS A 72 17.36 14.16 -10.11
C LYS A 72 17.62 15.32 -11.08
N ALA A 73 18.79 15.36 -11.72
CA ALA A 73 19.15 16.36 -12.71
C ALA A 73 18.35 16.27 -14.04
N LYS A 74 17.82 15.10 -14.40
CA LYS A 74 17.04 14.91 -15.65
C LYS A 74 15.53 15.04 -15.47
N ALA A 75 15.05 15.12 -14.22
CA ALA A 75 13.62 15.18 -13.92
C ALA A 75 13.01 16.59 -14.10
N SER A 76 13.83 17.65 -14.09
CA SER A 76 13.38 19.04 -14.28
C SER A 76 13.24 19.46 -15.74
N ASP A 77 13.68 18.64 -16.70
CA ASP A 77 13.77 19.00 -18.12
C ASP A 77 12.66 18.39 -19.00
N GLY A 78 11.72 17.65 -18.39
CA GLY A 78 10.74 16.81 -19.11
C GLY A 78 9.26 17.17 -18.93
N GLN A 79 8.93 18.37 -18.42
CA GLN A 79 7.54 18.83 -18.33
C GLN A 79 7.34 20.16 -19.07
N VAL A 80 7.60 20.21 -20.38
CA VAL A 80 6.92 21.14 -21.30
C VAL A 80 6.88 20.55 -22.71
N LYS A 81 5.69 20.54 -23.33
CA LYS A 81 5.29 20.06 -24.69
C LYS A 81 4.97 18.56 -24.73
N ASP A 82 3.77 18.13 -25.11
CA ASP A 82 3.06 18.49 -26.33
C ASP A 82 1.56 18.86 -26.15
N GLU A 83 1.06 19.51 -27.20
CA GLU A 83 -0.25 20.17 -27.42
C GLU A 83 -1.50 19.28 -27.35
#